data_AF-A0AAJ2H4A3-F1
#
_entry.id   AF-A0AAJ2H4A3-F1
#
_cell.length_a   1.000
_cell.length_b   1.000
_cell.length_c   1.000
_cell.angle_alpha   90.00
_cell.angle_beta   90.00
_cell.angle_gamma   90.00
#
_symmetry.space_group_name_H-M   'P 1'
#
loop_
_entity.id
_entity.type
_entity.pdbx_description
1 polymer ?
#
loop_
_entity_poly.entity_id
_entity_poly.type
_entity_poly.pdbx_seq_one_letter_code
_entity_poly.pdbx_strand_id
1 'polypeptide(L)'
;MRHLFARLNRKKTGQLPQLPLISAMIFALLAGAMFPLALSPYEWWWFALISPAIFYALLNNRTAGQAFLIGHSYGFGLWSVGAFWLYTSIHVYGDTPM
;
A
#
# COMPACT_ATOMS: atom_id res chain seq x y z
N MET A 1 -7.52 6.74 39.93
CA MET A 1 -6.57 6.49 38.82
C MET A 1 -7.01 5.36 37.87
N ARG A 2 -7.56 4.21 38.32
CA ARG A 2 -8.03 3.11 37.43
C ARG A 2 -9.15 3.48 36.43
N HIS A 3 -10.05 4.39 36.79
CA HIS A 3 -11.15 4.82 35.92
C HIS A 3 -10.71 5.74 34.75
N LEU A 4 -9.56 6.42 34.88
CA LEU A 4 -8.96 7.21 33.80
C LEU A 4 -8.42 6.31 32.69
N PHE A 5 -7.74 5.21 33.05
CA PHE A 5 -7.30 4.19 32.11
C PHE A 5 -8.46 3.54 31.36
N ALA A 6 -9.59 3.29 32.03
CA ALA A 6 -10.80 2.80 31.38
C ALA A 6 -11.38 3.80 30.36
N ARG A 7 -11.26 5.12 30.60
CA ARG A 7 -11.68 6.17 29.66
C ARG A 7 -10.75 6.31 28.46
N LEU A 8 -9.44 6.10 28.66
CA LEU A 8 -8.47 6.05 27.56
C LEU A 8 -8.65 4.81 26.69
N ASN A 9 -9.01 3.67 27.30
CA ASN A 9 -9.32 2.44 26.56
C ASN A 9 -10.68 2.50 25.83
N ARG A 10 -11.60 3.36 26.29
CA ARG A 10 -12.95 3.52 25.71
C ARG A 10 -12.95 4.40 24.46
N LYS A 11 -11.90 5.20 24.27
CA LYS A 11 -11.81 6.16 23.19
C LYS A 11 -11.00 5.55 22.03
N LYS A 12 -11.59 4.54 21.39
CA LYS A 12 -11.34 4.21 19.98
C LYS A 12 -11.87 5.39 19.15
N THR A 13 -11.18 6.52 19.28
CA THR A 13 -11.64 7.87 18.91
C THR A 13 -11.48 8.00 17.41
N GLY A 14 -12.60 8.06 16.70
CA GLY A 14 -12.65 8.22 15.25
C GLY A 14 -12.42 6.90 14.52
N GLN A 15 -13.34 5.94 14.64
CA GLN A 15 -13.44 4.88 13.62
C GLN A 15 -13.82 5.54 12.30
N LEU A 16 -12.82 5.89 11.49
CA LEU A 16 -13.03 6.15 10.08
C LEU A 16 -13.80 4.97 9.48
N PRO A 17 -14.81 5.20 8.63
CA PRO A 17 -15.59 4.13 8.04
C PRO A 17 -14.65 3.12 7.38
N GLN A 18 -14.68 1.89 7.86
CA GLN A 18 -13.82 0.84 7.34
C GLN A 18 -14.32 0.45 5.95
N LEU A 19 -13.48 0.70 4.95
CA LEU A 19 -13.77 0.31 3.59
C LEU A 19 -13.94 -1.23 3.49
N PRO A 20 -14.79 -1.75 2.61
CA PRO A 20 -14.78 -3.17 2.27
C PRO A 20 -13.37 -3.64 1.92
N LEU A 21 -13.02 -4.89 2.28
CA LEU A 21 -11.66 -5.42 2.09
C LEU A 21 -11.19 -5.29 0.63
N ILE A 22 -12.05 -5.61 -0.33
CA ILE A 22 -11.74 -5.53 -1.77
C ILE A 22 -11.43 -4.08 -2.18
N SER A 23 -12.25 -3.12 -1.75
CA SER A 23 -11.96 -1.71 -2.04
C SER A 23 -10.65 -1.24 -1.40
N ALA A 24 -10.33 -1.69 -0.18
CA ALA A 24 -9.05 -1.40 0.44
C ALA A 24 -7.87 -2.00 -0.33
N MET A 25 -8.02 -3.21 -0.88
CA MET A 25 -7.02 -3.84 -1.74
C MET A 25 -6.81 -3.08 -3.05
N ILE A 26 -7.89 -2.60 -3.69
CA ILE A 26 -7.79 -1.78 -4.91
C ILE A 26 -7.09 -0.45 -4.61
N PHE A 27 -7.45 0.25 -3.53
CA PHE A 27 -6.77 1.48 -3.15
C PHE A 27 -5.31 1.24 -2.76
N ALA A 28 -5.01 0.12 -2.09
CA ALA A 28 -3.64 -0.27 -1.78
C ALA A 28 -2.83 -0.54 -3.05
N LEU A 29 -3.41 -1.26 -4.01
CA LEU A 29 -2.80 -1.52 -5.32
C LEU A 29 -2.46 -0.21 -6.04
N LEU A 30 -3.41 0.72 -6.12
CA LEU A 30 -3.20 2.04 -6.75
C LEU A 30 -2.16 2.87 -5.99
N ALA A 31 -2.19 2.83 -4.65
CA ALA A 31 -1.18 3.50 -3.82
C ALA A 31 0.22 2.93 -4.07
N GLY A 32 0.38 1.61 -4.22
CA GLY A 32 1.65 1.00 -4.60
C GLY A 32 2.09 1.44 -5.99
N ALA A 33 1.18 1.37 -6.97
CA ALA A 33 1.45 1.71 -8.37
C ALA A 33 1.91 3.15 -8.60
N MET A 34 1.49 4.11 -7.76
CA MET A 34 1.93 5.50 -7.86
C MET A 34 3.30 5.77 -7.21
N PHE A 35 3.78 4.92 -6.30
CA PHE A 35 5.04 5.16 -5.59
C PHE A 35 6.26 5.32 -6.52
N PRO A 36 6.42 4.54 -7.61
CA PRO A 36 7.54 4.72 -8.55
C PRO A 36 7.59 6.11 -9.21
N LEU A 37 6.48 6.87 -9.25
CA LEU A 37 6.48 8.25 -9.74
C LEU A 37 7.31 9.19 -8.86
N ALA A 38 7.59 8.80 -7.61
CA ALA A 38 8.51 9.54 -6.74
C ALA A 38 9.98 9.26 -7.06
N LEU A 39 10.26 8.20 -7.82
CA LEU A 39 11.61 7.79 -8.21
C LEU A 39 11.96 8.35 -9.60
N SER A 40 13.21 8.14 -10.02
CA SER A 40 13.64 8.48 -11.37
C SER A 40 12.80 7.72 -12.41
N PRO A 41 12.43 8.35 -13.54
CA PRO A 41 12.81 9.69 -14.02
C PRO A 41 11.87 10.84 -13.59
N TYR A 42 10.81 10.56 -12.83
CA TYR A 42 9.75 11.53 -12.56
C TYR A 42 10.01 12.41 -11.34
N GLU A 43 10.62 11.86 -10.29
CA GLU A 43 11.08 12.58 -9.09
C GLU A 43 9.99 13.40 -8.38
N TRP A 44 8.73 12.98 -8.50
CA TRP A 44 7.59 13.62 -7.85
C TRP A 44 7.54 13.26 -6.37
N TRP A 45 8.37 13.94 -5.58
CA TRP A 45 8.65 13.62 -4.18
C TRP A 45 7.42 13.46 -3.28
N TRP A 46 6.32 14.18 -3.55
CA TRP A 46 5.08 14.08 -2.77
C TRP A 46 4.49 12.66 -2.75
N PHE A 47 4.71 11.85 -3.79
CA PHE A 47 4.20 10.48 -3.87
C PHE A 47 4.94 9.54 -2.93
N ALA A 48 6.20 9.84 -2.59
CA ALA A 48 6.95 9.08 -1.58
C ALA A 48 6.32 9.18 -0.19
N LEU A 49 5.55 10.24 0.08
CA LEU A 49 4.82 10.42 1.34
C LEU A 49 3.36 9.98 1.20
N ILE A 50 2.68 10.40 0.14
CA ILE A 50 1.24 10.13 -0.06
C ILE A 50 0.97 8.63 -0.18
N SER A 51 1.78 7.89 -0.94
CA SER A 51 1.59 6.46 -1.16
C SER A 51 1.64 5.63 0.14
N PRO A 52 2.71 5.69 0.96
CA PRO A 52 2.74 4.95 2.22
C PRO A 52 1.75 5.50 3.26
N ALA A 53 1.38 6.79 3.20
CA ALA A 53 0.34 7.34 4.06
C ALA A 53 -1.04 6.73 3.77
N ILE A 54 -1.41 6.59 2.50
CA ILE A 54 -2.64 5.90 2.08
C ILE A 54 -2.59 4.44 2.54
N PHE A 55 -1.47 3.76 2.30
CA PHE A 55 -1.29 2.37 2.73
C PHE A 55 -1.47 2.20 4.24
N TYR A 56 -0.81 3.05 5.04
CA TYR A 56 -0.94 3.05 6.51
C TYR A 56 -2.40 3.27 6.95
N ALA A 57 -3.11 4.21 6.34
CA ALA A 57 -4.51 4.46 6.66
C ALA A 57 -5.41 3.24 6.39
N LEU A 58 -5.13 2.48 5.31
CA LEU A 58 -5.90 1.28 4.95
C LEU A 58 -5.68 0.09 5.91
N LEU A 59 -4.51 0.02 6.55
CA LEU A 59 -4.17 -1.01 7.54
C LEU A 59 -4.83 -0.79 8.91
N ASN A 60 -5.32 0.42 9.17
CA ASN A 60 -5.86 0.78 10.47
C ASN A 60 -7.06 -0.10 10.87
N ASN A 61 -7.03 -0.65 12.09
CA ASN A 61 -8.08 -1.53 12.63
C ASN A 61 -8.37 -2.81 11.81
N ARG A 62 -7.38 -3.34 11.08
CA ARG A 62 -7.47 -4.62 10.37
C ARG A 62 -6.87 -5.77 11.16
N THR A 63 -7.37 -6.98 10.92
CA THR A 63 -6.74 -8.21 11.43
C THR A 63 -5.45 -8.49 10.67
N ALA A 64 -4.55 -9.30 11.24
CA ALA A 64 -3.27 -9.64 10.60
C ALA A 64 -3.44 -10.24 9.19
N GLY A 65 -4.43 -11.12 8.99
CA GLY A 65 -4.70 -11.72 7.67
C GLY A 65 -5.22 -10.70 6.64
N GLN A 66 -6.08 -9.76 7.05
CA GLN A 66 -6.52 -8.67 6.17
C GLN A 66 -5.37 -7.72 5.84
N ALA A 67 -4.56 -7.37 6.83
CA ALA A 67 -3.37 -6.55 6.65
C ALA A 67 -2.37 -7.20 5.68
N PHE A 68 -2.20 -8.52 5.74
CA PHE A 68 -1.38 -9.27 4.79
C PHE A 68 -1.91 -9.13 3.35
N LEU A 69 -3.22 -9.32 3.13
CA LEU A 69 -3.81 -9.18 1.79
C LEU A 69 -3.69 -7.75 1.24
N ILE A 70 -3.97 -6.74 2.07
CA ILE A 70 -3.83 -5.32 1.69
C ILE A 70 -2.37 -4.99 1.39
N GLY A 71 -1.44 -5.45 2.22
CA GLY A 71 0.00 -5.30 2.00
C GLY A 71 0.49 -5.99 0.74
N HIS A 72 -0.02 -7.17 0.44
CA HIS A 72 0.29 -7.89 -0.78
C HIS A 72 -0.21 -7.12 -2.01
N SER A 73 -1.44 -6.57 -1.98
CA SER A 73 -1.96 -5.73 -3.06
C SER A 73 -1.13 -4.46 -3.26
N TYR A 74 -0.71 -3.78 -2.17
CA TYR A 74 0.20 -2.63 -2.27
C TYR A 74 1.54 -3.00 -2.91
N GLY A 75 2.18 -4.07 -2.43
CA GLY A 75 3.43 -4.55 -2.98
C GLY A 75 3.30 -4.93 -4.46
N PHE A 76 2.22 -5.62 -4.82
CA PHE A 76 1.97 -5.98 -6.21
C PHE A 76 1.92 -4.74 -7.13
N GLY A 77 1.17 -3.70 -6.74
CA GLY A 77 1.09 -2.46 -7.52
C GLY A 77 2.44 -1.76 -7.65
N LEU A 78 3.19 -1.67 -6.55
CA LEU A 78 4.55 -1.12 -6.52
C LEU A 78 5.48 -1.84 -7.50
N TRP A 79 5.54 -3.17 -7.42
CA TRP A 79 6.46 -3.97 -8.23
C TRP A 79 6.04 -4.06 -9.69
N SER A 80 4.73 -4.15 -9.99
CA SER A 80 4.25 -4.18 -11.37
C SER A 80 4.62 -2.92 -12.15
N VAL A 81 4.53 -1.74 -11.52
CA VAL A 81 4.90 -0.48 -12.17
C VAL A 81 6.39 -0.20 -12.04
N GLY A 82 6.98 -0.39 -10.85
CA GLY A 82 8.38 -0.02 -10.57
C GLY A 82 9.41 -0.98 -11.16
N ALA A 83 9.04 -2.24 -11.39
CA ALA A 83 9.94 -3.26 -11.94
C ALA A 83 9.56 -3.70 -13.35
N PHE A 84 8.81 -2.87 -14.10
CA PHE A 84 8.44 -3.16 -15.49
C PHE A 84 9.66 -3.42 -16.38
N TRP A 85 10.80 -2.82 -16.06
CA TRP A 85 12.06 -2.99 -16.79
C TRP A 85 12.56 -4.44 -16.79
N LEU A 86 12.17 -5.26 -15.80
CA LEU A 86 12.49 -6.69 -15.77
C LEU A 86 11.94 -7.43 -17.00
N TYR A 87 10.79 -7.01 -17.53
CA TYR A 87 10.28 -7.57 -18.78
C TYR A 87 11.27 -7.39 -19.92
N THR A 88 11.83 -6.17 -20.06
CA THR A 88 12.83 -5.88 -21.09
C THR A 88 14.10 -6.69 -20.86
N SER A 89 14.54 -6.82 -19.59
CA SER A 89 15.71 -7.61 -19.24
C SER A 89 15.57 -9.08 -19.64
N ILE A 90 14.43 -9.70 -19.34
CA ILE A 90 14.17 -11.11 -19.65
C ILE A 90 13.94 -11.30 -21.15
N HIS A 91 13.17 -10.42 -21.77
CA HIS A 91 12.81 -10.58 -23.18
C HIS A 91 13.99 -10.34 -24.12
N VAL A 92 14.84 -9.35 -23.83
CA VAL A 92 15.97 -8.99 -24.69
C VAL A 92 17.22 -9.82 -24.38
N TYR A 93 17.49 -10.12 -23.10
CA TYR A 93 18.74 -10.77 -22.69
C TYR A 93 18.55 -12.20 -22.16
N GLY A 94 17.32 -12.70 -22.08
CA GLY A 94 17.01 -14.01 -21.49
C GLY A 94 16.79 -15.15 -22.47
N ASP A 95 17.11 -14.97 -23.76
CA ASP A 95 16.89 -15.96 -24.83
C ASP A 95 15.45 -16.52 -24.85
N THR A 96 14.46 -15.72 -24.46
CA THR A 96 13.05 -16.15 -24.45
C THR A 96 12.44 -16.00 -25.84
N PRO A 97 11.66 -17.00 -26.31
CA PRO A 97 10.99 -16.92 -27.60
C PRO A 97 9.97 -15.77 -27.67
N MET A 98 9.77 -15.27 -28.89
CA MET A 98 8.81 -14.22 -29.25
C MET A 98 7.37 -14.75 -29.28
#